data_AF-A0A965WX59-F1
#
_entry.id   AF-A0A965WX59-F1
#
_cell.length_a   1.000
_cell.length_b   1.000
_cell.length_c   1.000
_cell.angle_alpha   90.00
_cell.angle_beta   90.00
_cell.angle_gamma   90.00
#
_symmetry.space_group_name_H-M   'P 1'
#
loop_
_entity.id
_entity.type
_entity.pdbx_description
1 polymer ?
#
loop_
_entity_poly.entity_id
_entity_poly.type
_entity_poly.pdbx_seq_one_letter_code
_entity_poly.pdbx_strand_id
1 'polypeptide(L)' 'MSEKLLEVKNLEIIYKTDLETVCAVNKINLSIDTGRTLGLVGETGAGKTTTA' A
#
# COMPACT_ATOMS: atom_id res chain seq x y z
N MET A 1 -3.59 24.74 6.83
CA MET A 1 -2.88 23.84 5.91
C MET A 1 -2.75 22.52 6.63
N SER A 2 -3.31 21.44 6.07
CA SER A 2 -3.20 20.12 6.67
C SER A 2 -1.75 19.64 6.53
N GLU A 3 -1.08 19.34 7.63
CA GLU A 3 0.27 18.79 7.61
C GLU A 3 0.19 17.31 7.22
N LYS A 4 0.93 16.90 6.19
CA LYS A 4 1.02 15.49 5.81
C LYS A 4 1.91 14.75 6.79
N LEU A 5 1.35 13.75 7.47
CA LEU A 5 2.09 12.87 8.38
C LEU A 5 2.80 11.75 7.61
N LEU A 6 2.15 11.20 6.58
CA LEU A 6 2.69 10.13 5.75
C LEU A 6 2.36 10.39 4.28
N GLU A 7 3.34 10.22 3.42
CA GLU A 7 3.16 10.26 1.97
C GLU A 7 3.97 9.13 1.33
N VAL A 8 3.28 8.24 0.62
CA VAL A 8 3.85 7.14 -0.15
C VAL A 8 3.43 7.33 -1.60
N LYS A 9 4.40 7.29 -2.50
CA LYS A 9 4.18 7.46 -3.94
C LYS A 9 4.69 6.25 -4.71
N ASN A 10 3.90 5.78 -5.66
CA ASN A 10 4.21 4.69 -6.56
C ASN A 10 4.70 3.42 -5.84
N LEU A 11 4.08 3.06 -4.72
CA LEU A 11 4.44 1.84 -3.99
C LEU A 11 4.17 0.62 -4.88
N GLU A 12 5.22 -0.12 -5.15
CA GLU A 12 5.18 -1.37 -5.92
C GLU A 12 5.89 -2.45 -5.11
N ILE A 13 5.23 -3.59 -4.93
CA ILE A 13 5.79 -4.72 -4.19
C ILE A 13 5.62 -5.97 -5.06
N ILE A 14 6.76 -6.55 -5.45
CA ILE A 14 6.83 -7.72 -6.31
C ILE A 14 7.47 -8.86 -5.52
N TYR A 15 6.74 -9.97 -5.38
CA TYR A 15 7.27 -11.21 -4.87
C TYR A 15 7.76 -12.07 -6.03
N LYS A 16 8.99 -12.57 -5.91
CA LYS A 16 9.54 -13.58 -6.82
C LYS A 16 9.62 -14.89 -6.05
N THR A 17 8.91 -15.88 -6.54
CA THR A 17 8.95 -17.25 -6.03
C THR A 17 9.50 -18.17 -7.12
N ASP A 18 9.89 -19.39 -6.76
CA ASP A 18 10.37 -20.37 -7.74
C ASP A 18 9.27 -20.76 -8.75
N LEU A 19 7.99 -20.57 -8.40
CA LEU A 19 6.84 -20.88 -9.23
C LEU A 19 6.46 -19.71 -10.14
N GLU A 20 6.37 -18.51 -9.58
CA GLU A 20 5.89 -17.33 -10.29
C GLU A 20 6.35 -16.00 -9.68
N THR A 21 6.21 -14.93 -10.48
CA THR A 21 6.38 -13.55 -10.03
C THR A 21 5.01 -12.91 -9.85
N VAL A 22 4.73 -12.41 -8.65
CA VAL A 22 3.45 -11.81 -8.28
C VAL A 22 3.65 -10.34 -7.92
N CYS A 23 2.90 -9.44 -8.56
CA CYS A 23 2.82 -8.04 -8.17
C CYS A 23 1.73 -7.90 -7.09
N ALA A 24 2.12 -7.87 -5.82
CA ALA A 24 1.21 -7.79 -4.68
C ALA A 24 0.67 -6.37 -4.44
N VAL A 25 1.45 -5.35 -4.80
CA VAL A 25 1.04 -3.95 -4.77
C VAL A 25 1.51 -3.29 -6.05
N ASN A 26 0.59 -2.64 -6.78
CA ASN A 26 0.86 -2.09 -8.10
C ASN A 26 0.76 -0.55 -8.10
N LYS A 27 1.90 0.12 -7.91
CA LYS A 27 2.10 1.58 -8.04
C LYS A 27 1.03 2.43 -7.35
N ILE A 28 0.69 2.10 -6.10
CA ILE A 28 -0.32 2.85 -5.36
C ILE A 28 0.27 4.12 -4.72
N ASN A 29 -0.58 5.14 -4.57
CA ASN A 29 -0.26 6.36 -3.84
C ASN A 29 -1.11 6.43 -2.58
N LEU A 30 -0.48 6.71 -1.42
CA LEU A 30 -1.15 6.83 -0.13
C LEU A 30 -0.69 8.11 0.56
N SER A 31 -1.62 8.83 1.18
CA SER A 31 -1.28 9.98 2.02
C SER A 31 -2.17 10.03 3.25
N ILE A 32 -1.58 10.33 4.39
CA ILE A 32 -2.29 10.49 5.66
C ILE A 32 -1.90 11.85 6.23
N ASP A 33 -2.91 12.66 6.51
CA ASP A 33 -2.75 13.94 7.18
C ASP A 33 -2.70 13.76 8.70
N THR A 34 -2.02 14.66 9.40
CA THR A 34 -1.93 14.65 10.87
C THR A 34 -3.33 14.65 11.49
N GLY A 35 -3.57 13.74 12.44
CA GLY A 35 -4.85 13.58 13.13
C GLY A 35 -5.94 12.89 12.31
N ARG A 36 -5.60 12.28 11.17
CA ARG A 36 -6.52 11.44 10.38
C ARG A 36 -6.20 9.96 10.52
N THR A 37 -7.23 9.14 10.38
CA THR A 37 -7.13 7.67 10.32
C THR A 37 -7.44 7.20 8.91
N LEU A 38 -6.60 6.32 8.37
CA LEU A 38 -6.81 5.66 7.08
C LEU A 38 -7.12 4.17 7.32
N GLY A 39 -8.21 3.68 6.73
CA GLY A 39 -8.56 2.26 6.75
C GLY A 39 -8.29 1.59 5.40
N LEU A 40 -7.60 0.45 5.41
CA LEU A 40 -7.33 -0.35 4.21
C LEU A 40 -8.21 -1.60 4.19
N VAL A 41 -9.13 -1.67 3.23
CA VAL A 41 -10.13 -2.76 3.12
C VAL A 41 -10.10 -3.40 1.73
N GLY A 42 -10.55 -4.65 1.63
CA GLY A 42 -10.51 -5.44 0.39
C GLY A 42 -10.49 -6.94 0.66
N GLU A 43 -10.57 -7.75 -0.39
CA GLU A 43 -10.59 -9.21 -0.33
C GLU A 43 -9.25 -9.82 0.17
N THR A 44 -9.28 -11.06 0.64
CA THR A 44 -8.07 -11.80 1.01
C THR A 44 -7.13 -11.90 -0.20
N GLY A 45 -5.85 -11.55 -0.03
CA GLY A 45 -4.87 -11.53 -1.11
C GLY A 45 -4.73 -10.20 -1.87
N ALA A 46 -5.56 -9.18 -1.60
CA ALA A 46 -5.50 -7.88 -2.28
C ALA A 46 -4.29 -6.98 -1.92
N GLY A 47 -3.25 -7.53 -1.27
CA GLY A 47 -2.04 -6.77 -0.91
C GLY A 47 -2.15 -5.88 0.34
N LYS A 48 -3.22 -6.02 1.14
CA LYS A 48 -3.46 -5.17 2.33
C LYS A 48 -2.35 -5.29 3.38
N THR A 49 -2.10 -6.50 3.88
CA THR A 49 -1.05 -6.81 4.86
C THR A 49 0.36 -6.54 4.33
N THR A 50 0.51 -6.54 3.00
CA THR A 50 1.76 -6.20 2.34
C THR A 50 1.98 -4.68 2.30
N THR A 51 0.91 -3.90 2.31
CA THR A 51 0.94 -2.43 2.28
C THR A 51 1.06 -1.81 3.67
N ALA A 52 0.44 -2.42 4.69
CA ALA A 52 0.36 -1.91 6.06
C ALA A 52 0.28 -3.04 7.10
#